data_AF-A0A7Z9SCU0-F1
#
_entry.id   AF-A0A7Z9SCU0-F1
#
_cell.length_a   1.000
_cell.length_b   1.000
_cell.length_c   1.000
_cell.angle_alpha   90.00
_cell.angle_beta   90.00
_cell.angle_gamma   90.00
#
_symmetry.space_group_name_H-M   'P 1'
#
loop_
_entity.id
_entity.type
_entity.pdbx_description
1 polymer ?
#
loop_
_entity_poly.entity_id
_entity_poly.type
_entity_poly.pdbx_seq_one_letter_code
_entity_poly.pdbx_strand_id
1 'polypeptide(L)'
;MDLLDNPLFQSFVLGRSEQAMRQLHYYEEFYSQVQLDSAIVSPAYKLAGRTIDVTFLNLPDLKTAAQIKNLAEKGLPLDSAYTMIWDQSNPPKRKINWFDREGPEIHNAIFNSGTKKGSIIGPLATDNKTFFLLQVNGWIDRPAVTKSEKSRAKHGLFFIQMSYPS
;
A
#
# COMPACT_ATOMS: atom_id res chain seq x y z
N MET A 1 -27.58 -35.83 -34.69
CA MET A 1 -28.02 -34.79 -33.74
C MET A 1 -27.03 -33.65 -33.92
N ASP A 2 -27.49 -32.51 -34.41
CA ASP A 2 -26.62 -31.35 -34.65
C ASP A 2 -26.17 -30.78 -33.30
N LEU A 3 -24.89 -30.45 -33.16
CA LEU A 3 -24.36 -29.79 -31.97
C LEU A 3 -25.00 -28.42 -31.76
N LEU A 4 -25.39 -27.76 -32.85
CA LEU A 4 -26.07 -26.47 -32.81
C LEU A 4 -27.50 -26.56 -32.27
N ASP A 5 -28.12 -27.74 -32.25
CA ASP A 5 -29.46 -27.95 -31.68
C ASP A 5 -29.42 -28.38 -30.20
N ASN A 6 -28.22 -28.52 -29.62
CA ASN A 6 -28.09 -28.91 -28.22
C ASN A 6 -28.23 -27.68 -27.28
N PRO A 7 -29.25 -27.64 -26.40
CA PRO A 7 -29.51 -26.48 -25.55
C PRO A 7 -28.41 -26.19 -24.52
N LEU A 8 -27.67 -27.22 -24.08
CA LEU A 8 -26.52 -27.05 -23.18
C LEU A 8 -25.34 -26.40 -23.91
N PHE A 9 -25.10 -26.81 -25.16
CA PHE A 9 -24.05 -26.22 -25.99
C PHE A 9 -24.36 -24.76 -26.32
N GLN A 10 -25.61 -24.45 -26.71
CA GLN A 10 -26.06 -23.08 -26.95
C GLN A 10 -25.90 -22.19 -25.71
N SER A 11 -26.30 -22.68 -24.53
CA SER A 11 -26.17 -21.94 -23.26
C SER A 11 -24.70 -21.69 -22.89
N PHE A 12 -23.82 -22.66 -23.14
CA PHE A 12 -22.39 -22.52 -22.94
C PHE A 12 -21.77 -21.44 -23.84
N VAL A 13 -22.10 -21.47 -25.14
CA VAL A 13 -21.62 -20.47 -26.11
C VAL A 13 -22.13 -19.08 -25.73
N LEU A 14 -23.42 -18.96 -25.39
CA LEU A 14 -24.01 -17.69 -24.94
C LEU A 14 -23.27 -17.12 -23.73
N GLY A 15 -23.05 -17.93 -22.69
CA GLY A 15 -22.34 -17.50 -21.49
C GLY A 15 -20.90 -17.05 -21.78
N ARG A 16 -20.20 -17.73 -22.69
CA ARG A 16 -18.83 -17.34 -23.09
C ARG A 16 -18.82 -16.03 -23.87
N SER A 17 -19.78 -15.84 -24.78
CA SER A 17 -19.97 -14.60 -25.53
C SER A 17 -20.29 -13.44 -24.60
N GLU A 18 -21.19 -13.62 -23.63
CA GLU A 18 -21.49 -12.60 -22.63
C GLU A 18 -20.27 -12.20 -21.80
N GLN A 19 -19.46 -13.18 -21.38
CA GLN A 19 -18.22 -12.88 -20.64
C GLN A 19 -17.21 -12.10 -21.51
N ALA A 20 -17.10 -12.42 -22.80
CA ALA A 20 -16.26 -11.68 -23.74
C ALA A 20 -16.78 -10.25 -23.96
N MET A 21 -18.10 -10.08 -24.16
CA MET A 21 -18.73 -8.78 -24.30
C MET A 21 -18.54 -7.92 -23.05
N ARG A 22 -18.62 -8.50 -21.85
CA ARG A 22 -18.35 -7.78 -20.59
C ARG A 22 -16.91 -7.28 -20.54
N GLN A 23 -15.94 -8.11 -20.91
CA GLN A 23 -14.53 -7.71 -20.93
C GLN A 23 -14.29 -6.56 -21.92
N LEU A 24 -14.87 -6.64 -23.12
CA LEU A 24 -14.79 -5.58 -24.12
C LEU A 24 -15.39 -4.28 -23.61
N HIS A 25 -16.62 -4.34 -23.08
CA HIS A 25 -17.31 -3.18 -22.51
C HIS A 25 -16.51 -2.54 -21.36
N TYR A 26 -15.95 -3.33 -20.44
CA TYR A 26 -15.10 -2.80 -19.37
C TYR A 26 -13.85 -2.10 -19.91
N TYR A 27 -13.26 -2.62 -20.98
CA TYR A 27 -12.12 -1.98 -21.62
C TYR A 27 -12.50 -0.67 -22.32
N GLU A 28 -13.55 -0.70 -23.14
CA GLU A 28 -13.97 0.45 -23.96
C GLU A 28 -14.48 1.60 -23.11
N GLU A 29 -15.35 1.34 -22.14
CA GLU A 29 -16.00 2.39 -21.35
C GLU A 29 -15.15 2.89 -20.18
N PHE A 30 -14.29 2.04 -19.61
CA PHE A 30 -13.53 2.39 -18.41
C PHE A 30 -12.04 2.47 -18.69
N TYR A 31 -11.38 1.35 -19.00
CA TYR A 31 -9.90 1.33 -19.02
C TYR A 31 -9.30 2.20 -20.14
N SER A 32 -9.90 2.20 -21.33
CA SER A 32 -9.37 2.93 -22.49
C SER A 32 -9.58 4.44 -22.40
N GLN A 33 -10.58 4.89 -21.63
CA GLN A 33 -10.90 6.30 -21.43
C GLN A 33 -10.08 6.93 -20.28
N VAL A 34 -9.46 6.11 -19.41
CA VAL A 34 -8.70 6.63 -18.27
C VAL A 34 -7.44 7.33 -18.75
N GLN A 35 -7.44 8.65 -18.60
CA GLN A 35 -6.26 9.48 -18.75
C GLN A 35 -5.63 9.71 -17.38
N LEU A 36 -4.46 9.10 -17.15
CA LEU A 36 -3.78 9.20 -15.86
C LEU A 36 -3.20 10.60 -15.66
N ASP A 37 -3.67 11.29 -14.62
CA ASP A 37 -3.05 12.54 -14.19
C ASP A 37 -1.68 12.26 -13.54
N SER A 38 -0.63 12.69 -14.22
CA SER A 38 0.75 12.57 -13.75
C SER A 38 1.00 13.24 -12.40
N ALA A 39 0.25 14.29 -12.06
CA ALA A 39 0.34 14.99 -10.78
C ALA A 39 -0.12 14.11 -9.60
N ILE A 40 -1.03 13.18 -9.84
CA ILE A 40 -1.53 12.22 -8.84
C ILE A 40 -0.67 10.96 -8.83
N VAL A 41 -0.34 10.43 -10.01
CA VAL A 41 0.38 9.15 -10.15
C VAL A 41 1.83 9.24 -9.67
N SER A 42 2.53 10.35 -9.93
CA SER A 42 3.95 10.47 -9.61
C SER A 42 4.24 10.45 -8.10
N PRO A 43 3.52 11.20 -7.25
CA PRO A 43 3.67 11.08 -5.79
C PRO A 43 3.35 9.68 -5.26
N ALA A 44 2.23 9.09 -5.70
CA ALA A 44 1.81 7.76 -5.28
C ALA A 44 2.86 6.69 -5.68
N TYR A 45 3.40 6.79 -6.90
CA TYR A 45 4.47 5.90 -7.38
C TYR A 45 5.75 6.01 -6.55
N LYS A 46 6.15 7.22 -6.14
CA LYS A 46 7.31 7.42 -5.26
C LYS A 46 7.10 6.78 -3.90
N LEU A 47 5.92 6.96 -3.30
CA LEU A 47 5.59 6.39 -1.99
C LEU A 47 5.43 4.86 -2.05
N ALA A 48 4.89 4.32 -3.15
CA ALA A 48 4.78 2.87 -3.37
C ALA A 48 6.14 2.15 -3.36
N GLY A 49 7.20 2.87 -3.73
CA GLY A 49 8.58 2.37 -3.71
C GLY A 49 9.29 2.52 -2.37
N ARG A 50 8.67 3.18 -1.40
CA ARG A 50 9.27 3.54 -0.13
C ARG A 50 9.09 2.42 0.88
N THR A 51 10.16 2.09 1.59
CA THR A 51 10.12 1.29 2.82
C THR A 51 10.64 2.14 3.96
N ILE A 52 9.79 2.39 4.95
CA ILE A 52 10.08 3.24 6.12
C ILE A 52 10.54 2.35 7.26
N ASP A 53 11.64 2.73 7.89
CA ASP A 53 12.14 2.13 9.12
C ASP A 53 11.60 2.96 10.30
N VAL A 54 10.87 2.29 11.19
CA VAL A 54 10.28 2.92 12.37
C VAL A 54 10.68 2.20 13.65
N THR A 55 10.88 2.96 14.71
CA THR A 55 10.87 2.47 16.09
C THR A 55 9.47 2.68 16.64
N PHE A 56 8.89 1.70 17.32
CA PHE A 56 7.54 1.83 17.86
C PHE A 56 7.47 1.58 19.37
N LEU A 57 6.58 2.33 20.03
CA LEU A 57 6.22 2.14 21.42
C LEU A 57 4.72 1.86 21.50
N ASN A 58 4.34 0.82 22.25
CA ASN A 58 2.94 0.52 22.53
C ASN A 58 2.58 0.97 23.94
N LEU A 59 1.73 1.98 24.08
CA LEU A 59 1.42 2.63 25.34
C LEU A 59 0.00 2.31 25.81
N PRO A 60 -0.23 2.17 27.12
CA PRO A 60 -1.48 1.65 27.66
C PRO A 60 -2.65 2.64 27.52
N ASP A 61 -2.38 3.94 27.44
CA ASP A 61 -3.40 4.98 27.40
C ASP A 61 -2.94 6.24 26.65
N LEU A 62 -3.92 7.04 26.21
CA LEU A 62 -3.70 8.23 25.39
C LEU A 62 -2.94 9.33 26.14
N LYS A 63 -3.15 9.47 27.47
CA LYS A 63 -2.50 10.52 28.26
C LYS A 63 -1.01 10.25 28.36
N THR A 64 -0.63 9.02 28.67
CA THR A 64 0.78 8.57 28.67
C THR A 64 1.40 8.77 27.29
N ALA A 65 0.71 8.36 26.22
CA ALA A 65 1.20 8.54 24.85
C ALA A 65 1.42 10.02 24.46
N ALA A 66 0.48 10.90 24.82
CA ALA A 66 0.62 12.33 24.58
C ALA A 66 1.80 12.93 25.35
N GLN A 67 2.01 12.51 26.61
CA GLN A 67 3.15 12.98 27.42
C GLN A 67 4.50 12.55 26.83
N ILE A 68 4.64 11.28 26.46
CA ILE A 68 5.88 10.78 25.83
C ILE A 68 6.14 11.47 24.50
N LYS A 69 5.11 11.68 23.68
CA LYS A 69 5.24 12.45 22.43
C LYS A 69 5.75 13.87 22.67
N ASN A 70 5.15 14.59 23.61
CA ASN A 70 5.56 15.96 23.94
C ASN A 70 7.01 16.04 24.45
N LEU A 71 7.47 15.03 25.19
CA LEU A 71 8.86 14.95 25.63
C LEU A 71 9.80 14.65 24.46
N ALA A 72 9.39 13.76 23.56
CA ALA A 72 10.17 13.43 22.37
C ALA A 72 10.34 14.62 21.43
N GLU A 73 9.27 15.41 21.23
CA GLU A 73 9.32 16.65 20.45
C GLU A 73 10.20 17.73 21.09
N LYS A 74 10.40 17.66 22.42
CA LYS A 74 11.34 18.52 23.17
C LYS A 74 12.78 17.99 23.20
N GLY A 75 13.05 16.87 22.51
CA GLY A 75 14.39 16.31 22.36
C GLY A 75 14.72 15.10 23.22
N LEU A 76 13.75 14.53 23.96
CA LEU A 76 13.95 13.24 24.63
C LEU A 76 14.02 12.12 23.57
N PRO A 77 15.10 11.31 23.50
CA PRO A 77 15.11 10.16 22.59
C PRO A 77 14.06 9.12 23.00
N LEU A 78 13.29 8.57 22.04
CA LEU A 78 12.33 7.49 22.37
C LEU A 78 13.02 6.26 22.94
N ASP A 79 14.28 5.99 22.58
CA ASP A 79 15.07 4.92 23.18
C ASP A 79 15.19 5.09 24.70
N SER A 80 15.38 6.33 25.17
CA SER A 80 15.41 6.64 26.60
C SER A 80 14.04 6.47 27.24
N ALA A 81 12.98 6.94 26.59
CA ALA A 81 11.61 6.73 27.07
C ALA A 81 11.28 5.22 27.16
N TYR A 82 11.76 4.42 26.21
CA TYR A 82 11.56 2.98 26.20
C TYR A 82 12.25 2.31 27.39
N THR A 83 13.53 2.62 27.63
CA THR A 83 14.24 2.07 28.79
C THR A 83 13.58 2.48 30.12
N MET A 84 13.06 3.71 30.22
CA MET A 84 12.36 4.14 31.44
C MET A 84 11.05 3.37 31.70
N ILE A 85 10.31 3.00 30.65
CA ILE A 85 8.99 2.37 30.78
C ILE A 85 9.12 0.85 30.96
N TRP A 86 10.03 0.20 30.23
CA TRP A 86 10.12 -1.26 30.17
C TRP A 86 11.37 -1.84 30.83
N ASP A 87 12.28 -1.01 31.34
CA ASP A 87 13.59 -1.43 31.86
C ASP A 87 14.39 -2.28 30.84
N GLN A 88 14.21 -1.96 29.56
CA GLN A 88 14.82 -2.67 28.45
C GLN A 88 15.57 -1.72 27.53
N SER A 89 16.66 -2.21 26.96
CA SER A 89 17.37 -1.53 25.88
C SER A 89 16.83 -1.98 24.52
N ASN A 90 17.05 -1.16 23.50
CA ASN A 90 16.70 -1.43 22.10
C ASN A 90 15.18 -1.54 21.86
N PRO A 91 14.47 -0.41 21.75
CA PRO A 91 13.06 -0.43 21.39
C PRO A 91 12.82 -1.19 20.07
N PRO A 92 11.66 -1.84 19.92
CA PRO A 92 11.37 -2.67 18.77
C PRO A 92 11.29 -1.81 17.51
N LYS A 93 11.89 -2.33 16.43
CA LYS A 93 11.97 -1.68 15.12
C LYS A 93 11.20 -2.49 14.09
N ARG A 94 10.58 -1.80 13.14
CA ARG A 94 9.85 -2.41 12.05
C ARG A 94 10.14 -1.68 10.74
N LYS A 95 10.26 -2.45 9.65
CA LYS A 95 10.27 -1.92 8.29
C LYS A 95 8.88 -2.08 7.71
N ILE A 96 8.31 -0.99 7.22
CA ILE A 96 6.95 -0.94 6.68
C ILE A 96 7.03 -0.42 5.25
N ASN A 97 6.48 -1.16 4.30
CA ASN A 97 6.35 -0.76 2.90
C ASN A 97 4.88 -0.42 2.58
N TRP A 98 4.65 0.26 1.45
CA TRP A 98 3.33 0.77 1.06
C TRP A 98 2.26 -0.32 0.92
N PHE A 99 2.64 -1.58 0.67
CA PHE A 99 1.72 -2.70 0.46
C PHE A 99 1.49 -3.54 1.72
N ASP A 100 2.16 -3.21 2.83
CA ASP A 100 1.92 -3.88 4.10
C ASP A 100 0.49 -3.57 4.60
N ARG A 101 -0.14 -4.59 5.19
CA ARG A 101 -1.53 -4.53 5.67
C ARG A 101 -1.62 -3.84 7.03
N GLU A 102 -1.23 -2.58 7.08
CA GLU A 102 -1.49 -1.73 8.24
C GLU A 102 -2.90 -1.13 8.17
N GLY A 103 -3.46 -0.77 9.32
CA GLY A 103 -4.73 -0.04 9.35
C GLY A 103 -4.62 1.28 8.57
N PRO A 104 -5.72 1.76 7.96
CA PRO A 104 -5.68 2.93 7.07
C PRO A 104 -5.15 4.19 7.77
N GLU A 105 -5.41 4.37 9.07
CA GLU A 105 -4.84 5.48 9.85
C GLU A 105 -3.32 5.42 9.95
N ILE A 106 -2.77 4.25 10.26
CA ILE A 106 -1.32 4.01 10.37
C ILE A 106 -0.67 4.19 8.99
N HIS A 107 -1.28 3.60 7.95
CA HIS A 107 -0.78 3.71 6.58
C HIS A 107 -0.71 5.18 6.12
N ASN A 108 -1.80 5.92 6.26
CA ASN A 108 -1.88 7.33 5.88
C ASN A 108 -0.91 8.21 6.69
N ALA A 109 -0.73 7.92 7.98
CA ALA A 109 0.17 8.69 8.83
C ALA A 109 1.65 8.46 8.49
N ILE A 110 2.02 7.23 8.10
CA ILE A 110 3.39 6.85 7.74
C ILE A 110 3.74 7.31 6.34
N PHE A 111 2.86 7.06 5.36
CA PHE A 111 3.09 7.35 3.95
C PHE A 111 2.49 8.67 3.50
N ASN A 112 2.79 9.74 4.24
CA ASN A 112 2.55 11.10 3.81
C ASN A 112 3.84 11.75 3.28
N SER A 113 3.73 12.65 2.32
CA SER A 113 4.83 13.45 1.77
C SER A 113 5.59 14.28 2.83
N GLY A 114 4.97 14.56 3.98
CA GLY A 114 5.55 15.34 5.08
C GLY A 114 6.43 14.58 6.07
N THR A 115 6.58 13.25 5.95
CA THR A 115 7.34 12.42 6.90
C THR A 115 8.83 12.76 6.90
N LYS A 116 9.40 13.04 8.07
CA LYS A 116 10.82 13.42 8.25
C LYS A 116 11.54 12.44 9.16
N LYS A 117 12.83 12.21 8.93
CA LYS A 117 13.64 11.42 9.86
C LYS A 117 13.62 12.08 11.25
N GLY A 118 13.37 11.28 12.28
CA GLY A 118 13.20 11.73 13.65
C GLY A 118 11.80 12.21 14.02
N SER A 119 10.87 12.36 13.06
CA SER A 119 9.49 12.76 13.40
C SER A 119 8.76 11.66 14.16
N ILE A 120 7.92 12.08 15.10
CA ILE A 120 7.06 11.19 15.88
C ILE A 120 5.65 11.21 15.32
N ILE A 121 5.13 10.04 14.97
CA ILE A 121 3.79 9.82 14.45
C ILE A 121 2.92 9.21 15.56
N GLY A 122 1.68 9.66 15.65
CA GLY A 122 0.71 9.24 16.66
C GLY A 122 0.43 10.32 17.72
N PRO A 123 -0.23 9.96 18.83
CA PRO A 123 -0.66 8.60 19.21
C PRO A 123 -1.68 8.01 18.23
N LEU A 124 -1.48 6.76 17.80
CA LEU A 124 -2.40 6.02 16.92
C LEU A 124 -3.09 4.93 17.73
N ALA A 125 -4.42 4.89 17.73
CA ALA A 125 -5.16 3.88 18.48
C ALA A 125 -5.02 2.49 17.83
N THR A 126 -4.98 1.46 18.66
CA THR A 126 -5.08 0.06 18.24
C THR A 126 -6.44 -0.51 18.63
N ASP A 127 -6.79 -1.65 18.03
CA ASP A 127 -8.03 -2.38 18.34
C ASP A 127 -8.13 -2.79 19.83
N ASN A 128 -6.99 -2.87 20.53
CA ASN A 128 -6.89 -3.28 21.93
C ASN A 128 -6.89 -2.11 22.91
N LYS A 129 -7.36 -0.91 22.52
CA LYS A 129 -7.35 0.32 23.33
C LYS A 129 -5.95 0.76 23.78
N THR A 130 -4.90 0.29 23.12
CA THR A 130 -3.54 0.78 23.32
C THR A 130 -3.20 1.82 22.25
N PHE A 131 -2.08 2.51 22.41
CA PHE A 131 -1.68 3.60 21.54
C PHE A 131 -0.25 3.43 21.04
N PHE A 132 -0.06 3.48 19.72
CA PHE A 132 1.26 3.50 19.12
C PHE A 132 1.84 4.91 19.05
N LEU A 133 3.11 5.04 19.41
CA LEU A 133 3.98 6.10 18.93
C LEU A 133 5.02 5.50 18.00
N LEU A 134 5.20 6.11 16.83
CA LEU A 134 6.18 5.66 15.84
C LEU A 134 7.21 6.77 15.64
N GLN A 135 8.49 6.47 15.84
CA GLN A 135 9.58 7.35 15.43
C GLN A 135 10.11 6.89 14.08
N VAL A 136 10.23 7.82 13.13
CA VAL A 136 10.80 7.54 11.81
C VAL A 136 12.33 7.51 11.91
N ASN A 137 12.93 6.34 11.76
CA ASN A 137 14.39 6.16 11.75
C ASN A 137 15.01 6.56 10.40
N GLY A 138 14.23 6.46 9.33
CA GLY A 138 14.62 6.77 7.96
C GLY A 138 13.79 5.96 6.97
N TRP A 139 14.18 6.00 5.70
CA TRP A 139 13.54 5.21 4.65
C TRP A 139 14.52 4.89 3.53
N ILE A 140 14.17 3.87 2.76
CA ILE A 140 14.80 3.57 1.48
C ILE A 140 13.76 3.71 0.38
N ASP A 141 14.14 4.35 -0.72
CA ASP A 141 13.32 4.49 -1.91
C ASP A 141 13.83 3.52 -2.98
N ARG A 142 12.97 2.61 -3.45
CA ARG A 142 13.24 1.70 -4.56
C ARG A 142 12.24 1.98 -5.68
N PRO A 143 12.60 1.79 -6.96
CA PRO A 143 11.61 1.91 -8.03
C PRO A 143 10.49 0.87 -7.80
N ALA A 144 9.25 1.33 -7.62
CA ALA A 144 8.08 0.47 -7.37
C ALA A 144 7.78 -0.48 -8.54
N VAL A 145 8.26 -0.12 -9.74
CA VAL A 145 8.28 -0.98 -10.92
C VAL A 145 9.66 -0.86 -11.55
N THR A 146 10.36 -1.97 -11.68
CA THR A 146 11.67 -2.05 -12.33
C THR A 146 11.56 -1.87 -13.85
N LYS A 147 12.63 -1.43 -14.51
CA LYS A 147 12.65 -1.28 -15.99
C LYS A 147 12.34 -2.61 -16.70
N SER A 148 12.75 -3.74 -16.13
CA SER A 148 12.48 -5.09 -16.62
C SER A 148 11.01 -5.48 -16.53
N GLU A 149 10.30 -5.08 -15.47
CA GLU A 149 8.85 -5.32 -15.34
C GLU A 149 8.03 -4.49 -16.34
N LYS A 150 8.41 -3.24 -16.59
CA LYS A 150 7.83 -2.42 -17.67
C LYS A 150 8.02 -3.05 -19.06
N SER A 151 9.20 -3.64 -19.32
CA SER A 151 9.51 -4.34 -20.56
C SER A 151 8.65 -5.59 -20.78
N ARG A 152 8.44 -6.38 -19.71
CA ARG A 152 7.59 -7.60 -19.75
C ARG A 152 6.11 -7.28 -19.95
N ALA A 153 5.60 -6.22 -19.33
CA ALA A 153 4.21 -5.79 -19.52
C ALA A 153 3.92 -5.36 -20.97
N LYS A 154 4.88 -4.66 -21.62
CA LYS A 154 4.76 -4.31 -23.05
C LYS A 154 4.77 -5.52 -23.97
N HIS A 155 5.60 -6.54 -23.69
CA HIS A 155 5.61 -7.77 -24.48
C HIS A 155 4.34 -8.60 -24.28
N GLY A 156 3.82 -8.68 -23.05
CA GLY A 156 2.57 -9.41 -22.76
C GLY A 156 1.35 -8.83 -23.49
N LEU A 157 1.24 -7.50 -23.61
CA LEU A 157 0.17 -6.85 -24.37
C LEU A 157 0.24 -7.17 -25.89
N PHE A 158 1.45 -7.31 -26.42
CA PHE A 158 1.70 -7.69 -27.82
C PHE A 158 1.19 -9.11 -28.15
N PHE A 159 1.27 -10.04 -27.19
CA PHE A 159 0.76 -11.42 -27.37
C PHE A 159 -0.78 -11.48 -27.34
N ILE A 160 -1.44 -10.61 -26.57
CA ILE A 160 -2.91 -10.56 -26.52
C ILE A 160 -3.48 -9.99 -27.83
N GLN A 161 -2.85 -8.98 -28.43
CA GLN A 161 -3.27 -8.44 -29.74
C GLN A 161 -3.05 -9.41 -30.91
N MET A 162 -2.09 -10.33 -30.82
CA MET A 162 -1.83 -11.35 -31.86
C MET A 162 -2.76 -12.58 -31.77
N SER A 163 -3.60 -12.67 -30.74
CA SER A 163 -4.50 -13.82 -30.51
C SER A 163 -5.92 -13.63 -31.05
N TYR A 164 -6.22 -12.50 -31.71
CA TYR A 164 -7.45 -12.30 -32.48
C TYR A 164 -7.10 -12.33 -33.98
N PRO A 165 -7.39 -13.41 -34.71
CA PRO A 165 -7.36 -13.36 -36.16
C PRO A 165 -8.56 -12.55 -36.67
N SER A 166 -8.31 -11.76 -37.72
CA SER A 166 -9.30 -11.00 -38.49
C SER A 166 -10.33 -11.89 -39.16
#